data_AF-A0A9N9JM44-F1
#
_entry.id   AF-A0A9N9JM44-F1
#
_cell.length_a   1.000
_cell.length_b   1.000
_cell.length_c   1.000
_cell.angle_alpha   90.00
_cell.angle_beta   90.00
_cell.angle_gamma   90.00
#
_symmetry.space_group_name_H-M   'P 1'
#
loop_
_entity.id
_entity.type
_entity.pdbx_description
1 polymer ?
#
loop_
_entity_poly.entity_id
_entity_poly.type
_entity_poly.pdbx_seq_one_letter_code
_entity_poly.pdbx_strand_id
1 'polypeptide(L)'
;MAQYIDGLLGAMIIHDHEDPYLKDYDCDYVVTLADWYHQTSAELLSQFLTPGYQGQTPVPDSGLISGKGQYAKKDSELAVYKVQKGKKYRIRIINTSAEAHYIFSIDGHKMKVIEVEGTYVKPFYVNRLLLHIAQRYSVIVEADQDAKDYWVRATISPECIPNDNMTINHDSAINYNVTGILSYEGSSSGDKGPDSEPFTDDVTPCMNLDSKLIKPLNDCPPKDATETVSYTVSFGVNDMKVVEALINNSSYIPDYYNPTTLKIMDDKANMKDFPRSQNIGEINDDNGVAEIVVWNNNSADHPFHLHGHTFWLMGDGVGTDYDKSSLNTVDPPIRDTTVVPAWGWSVIRFNIDNPGVWVFHCHIEWHIQMGMLAQIVELPHKLKSQKLPDNVQNLC
;
A
#
# COMPACT_ATOMS: atom_id res chain seq x y z
N MET A 1 -7.36 -8.17 -13.34
CA MET A 1 -5.91 -8.31 -13.11
C MET A 1 -5.64 -8.60 -11.62
N ALA A 2 -6.39 -9.51 -11.00
CA ALA A 2 -6.38 -9.72 -9.55
C ALA A 2 -5.59 -10.96 -9.10
N GLN A 3 -4.58 -11.37 -9.87
CA GLN A 3 -3.88 -12.64 -9.64
C GLN A 3 -3.08 -12.67 -8.33
N TYR A 4 -2.61 -11.52 -7.83
CA TYR A 4 -1.80 -11.51 -6.62
C TYR A 4 -2.63 -11.85 -5.39
N ILE A 5 -3.91 -11.45 -5.34
CA ILE A 5 -4.79 -11.77 -4.21
C ILE A 5 -5.20 -13.27 -4.19
N ASP A 6 -5.00 -13.98 -5.30
CA ASP A 6 -5.08 -15.45 -5.38
C ASP A 6 -3.75 -16.14 -4.98
N GLY A 7 -2.74 -15.38 -4.54
CA GLY A 7 -1.48 -15.90 -4.01
C GLY A 7 -0.25 -15.73 -4.91
N LEU A 8 -0.37 -15.09 -6.09
CA LEU A 8 0.78 -14.80 -6.96
C LEU A 8 1.55 -13.57 -6.47
N LEU A 9 2.18 -13.69 -5.31
CA LEU A 9 2.97 -12.62 -4.68
C LEU A 9 4.16 -13.19 -3.89
N GLY A 10 5.13 -12.34 -3.58
CA GLY A 10 6.26 -12.68 -2.74
C GLY A 10 7.00 -11.44 -2.25
N ALA A 11 7.66 -11.57 -1.09
CA ALA A 11 8.49 -10.49 -0.59
C ALA A 11 9.81 -10.41 -1.38
N MET A 12 10.19 -9.21 -1.80
CA MET A 12 11.50 -8.92 -2.37
C MET A 12 12.33 -8.15 -1.36
N ILE A 13 13.37 -8.78 -0.82
CA ILE A 13 14.29 -8.16 0.13
C ILE A 13 15.61 -7.89 -0.58
N ILE A 14 16.02 -6.63 -0.59
CA ILE A 14 17.33 -6.20 -1.08
C ILE A 14 18.19 -5.86 0.13
N HIS A 15 19.34 -6.52 0.25
CA HIS A 15 20.29 -6.26 1.33
C HIS A 15 21.30 -5.20 0.89
N ASP A 16 21.31 -4.07 1.59
CA ASP A 16 22.30 -3.01 1.41
C ASP A 16 23.55 -3.30 2.25
N HIS A 17 24.72 -3.30 1.62
CA HIS A 17 25.99 -3.45 2.32
C HIS A 17 26.35 -2.22 3.18
N GLU A 18 25.74 -1.08 2.89
CA GLU A 18 25.91 0.20 3.60
C GLU A 18 24.73 0.50 4.54
N ASP A 19 23.89 -0.49 4.85
CA ASP A 19 22.74 -0.32 5.74
C ASP A 19 23.19 0.31 7.09
N PRO A 20 22.69 1.53 7.41
CA PRO A 20 23.14 2.30 8.57
C PRO A 20 22.74 1.65 9.91
N TYR A 21 21.78 0.73 9.88
CA TYR A 21 21.26 0.01 11.04
C TYR A 21 21.71 -1.45 11.07
N LEU A 22 22.58 -1.91 10.16
CA LEU A 22 23.02 -3.31 10.09
C LEU A 22 23.58 -3.84 11.43
N LYS A 23 24.19 -2.96 12.23
CA LYS A 23 24.78 -3.30 13.54
C LYS A 23 23.81 -3.16 14.71
N ASP A 24 22.58 -2.70 14.47
CA ASP A 24 21.57 -2.46 15.50
C ASP A 24 20.70 -3.69 15.78
N TYR A 25 20.81 -4.74 14.97
CA TYR A 25 20.03 -5.97 15.09
C TYR A 25 20.88 -7.23 14.87
N ASP A 26 20.43 -8.34 15.43
CA ASP A 26 21.10 -9.64 15.37
C ASP A 26 20.51 -10.58 14.32
N CYS A 27 19.21 -10.45 14.03
CA CYS A 27 18.44 -11.34 13.16
C CYS A 27 17.38 -10.55 12.36
N ASP A 28 16.91 -11.13 11.25
CA ASP A 28 15.93 -10.51 10.35
C ASP A 28 14.72 -11.44 10.14
N TYR A 29 13.51 -10.89 10.18
CA TYR A 29 12.24 -11.56 9.90
C TYR A 29 11.45 -10.80 8.85
N VAL A 30 10.81 -11.52 7.94
CA VAL A 30 9.82 -10.98 7.02
C VAL A 30 8.43 -11.38 7.50
N VAL A 31 7.53 -10.39 7.58
CA VAL A 31 6.15 -10.56 8.01
C VAL A 31 5.25 -9.99 6.92
N THR A 32 4.54 -10.86 6.21
CA THR A 32 3.47 -10.42 5.31
C THR A 32 2.14 -10.40 6.06
N LEU A 33 1.34 -9.36 5.82
CA LEU A 33 -0.03 -9.23 6.30
C LEU A 33 -0.93 -9.24 5.07
N ALA A 34 -1.94 -10.10 5.04
CA ALA A 34 -2.84 -10.20 3.90
C ALA A 34 -4.26 -10.45 4.39
N ASP A 35 -5.27 -9.86 3.77
CA ASP A 35 -6.60 -10.48 3.80
C ASP A 35 -6.64 -11.72 2.90
N TRP A 36 -7.67 -12.54 3.07
CA TRP A 36 -7.80 -13.79 2.35
C TRP A 36 -9.25 -14.09 2.03
N TYR A 37 -9.49 -14.47 0.79
CA TYR A 37 -10.78 -14.86 0.25
C TYR A 37 -10.82 -16.36 0.01
N HIS A 38 -11.94 -17.00 0.29
CA HIS A 38 -12.17 -18.41 -0.01
C HIS A 38 -12.76 -18.65 -1.40
N GLN A 39 -13.21 -17.57 -2.07
CA GLN A 39 -13.52 -17.56 -3.49
C GLN A 39 -12.36 -16.97 -4.27
N THR A 40 -12.19 -17.42 -5.51
CA THR A 40 -11.15 -16.88 -6.39
C THR A 40 -11.47 -15.44 -6.79
N SER A 41 -10.44 -14.65 -7.07
CA SER A 41 -10.60 -13.30 -7.58
C SER A 41 -11.46 -13.23 -8.84
N ALA A 42 -11.39 -14.24 -9.71
CA ALA A 42 -12.21 -14.33 -10.92
C ALA A 42 -13.71 -14.45 -10.60
N GLU A 43 -14.09 -15.28 -9.62
CA GLU A 43 -15.48 -15.43 -9.17
C GLU A 43 -15.97 -14.15 -8.51
N LEU A 44 -15.16 -13.56 -7.63
CA LEU A 44 -15.51 -12.32 -6.93
C LEU A 44 -15.66 -11.15 -7.90
N LEU A 45 -14.77 -10.99 -8.87
CA LEU A 45 -14.86 -9.94 -9.88
C LEU A 45 -16.10 -10.07 -10.77
N SER A 46 -16.52 -11.30 -11.09
CA SER A 46 -17.75 -11.51 -11.86
C SER A 46 -18.99 -11.02 -11.10
N GLN A 47 -19.02 -11.16 -9.78
CA GLN A 47 -20.09 -10.65 -8.91
C GLN A 47 -19.96 -9.13 -8.74
N PHE A 48 -18.75 -8.65 -8.43
CA PHE A 48 -18.45 -7.26 -8.11
C PHE A 48 -18.73 -6.30 -9.26
N LEU A 49 -18.46 -6.70 -10.50
CA LEU A 49 -18.69 -5.90 -11.71
C LEU A 49 -20.07 -6.17 -12.35
N THR A 50 -20.99 -6.82 -11.64
CA THR A 50 -22.34 -7.08 -12.15
C THR A 50 -23.16 -5.79 -12.25
N PRO A 51 -23.87 -5.55 -13.37
CA PRO A 51 -24.82 -4.45 -13.51
C PRO A 51 -25.83 -4.35 -12.36
N GLY A 52 -25.90 -3.19 -11.72
CA GLY A 52 -26.82 -2.90 -10.61
C GLY A 52 -26.28 -3.25 -9.21
N TYR A 53 -25.10 -3.88 -9.10
CA TYR A 53 -24.40 -3.98 -7.82
C TYR A 53 -23.88 -2.60 -7.40
N GLN A 54 -23.87 -2.31 -6.08
CA GLN A 54 -23.55 -0.96 -5.58
C GLN A 54 -22.03 -0.69 -5.45
N GLY A 55 -21.18 -1.65 -5.80
CA GLY A 55 -19.73 -1.49 -5.78
C GLY A 55 -19.12 -1.51 -4.38
N GLN A 56 -19.80 -2.11 -3.39
CA GLN A 56 -19.20 -2.38 -2.08
C GLN A 56 -18.11 -3.45 -2.24
N THR A 57 -16.94 -3.23 -1.68
CA THR A 57 -15.81 -4.16 -1.82
C THR A 57 -16.17 -5.52 -1.20
N PRO A 58 -15.80 -6.65 -1.84
CA PRO A 58 -16.00 -7.97 -1.25
C PRO A 58 -15.32 -8.09 0.12
N VAL A 59 -16.05 -8.62 1.11
CA VAL A 59 -15.51 -8.84 2.45
C VAL A 59 -14.60 -10.08 2.43
N PRO A 60 -13.34 -9.99 2.91
CA PRO A 60 -12.48 -11.16 3.00
C PRO A 60 -13.00 -12.14 4.06
N ASP A 61 -12.67 -13.42 3.89
CA ASP A 61 -13.04 -14.48 4.82
C ASP A 61 -12.10 -14.57 6.02
N SER A 62 -10.86 -14.11 5.88
CA SER A 62 -9.83 -14.18 6.92
C SER A 62 -8.78 -13.09 6.74
N GLY A 63 -8.03 -12.83 7.80
CA GLY A 63 -6.73 -12.16 7.68
C GLY A 63 -5.61 -13.13 8.03
N LEU A 64 -4.44 -12.91 7.46
CA LEU A 64 -3.27 -13.77 7.51
C LEU A 64 -2.05 -13.00 7.99
N ILE A 65 -1.24 -13.66 8.83
CA ILE A 65 0.14 -13.26 9.12
C ILE A 65 1.04 -14.35 8.52
N SER A 66 1.91 -13.98 7.58
CA SER A 66 2.83 -14.90 6.89
C SER A 66 2.15 -16.15 6.34
N GLY A 67 0.99 -15.95 5.70
CA GLY A 67 0.21 -17.02 5.06
C GLY A 67 -0.65 -17.87 6.00
N LYS A 68 -0.71 -17.51 7.29
CA LYS A 68 -1.46 -18.26 8.32
C LYS A 68 -2.50 -17.38 8.98
N GLY A 69 -3.72 -17.90 9.10
CA GLY A 69 -4.82 -17.18 9.74
C GLY A 69 -6.01 -18.06 10.05
N GLN A 70 -6.92 -17.50 10.85
CA GLN A 70 -8.08 -18.21 11.40
C GLN A 70 -9.36 -17.83 10.67
N TYR A 71 -10.16 -18.86 10.36
CA TYR A 71 -11.53 -18.71 9.85
C TYR A 71 -12.54 -19.21 10.87
N ALA A 72 -13.63 -18.45 11.08
CA ALA A 72 -14.72 -18.82 11.99
C ALA A 72 -14.26 -19.23 13.41
N LYS A 73 -13.17 -18.62 13.89
CA LYS A 73 -12.52 -18.91 15.19
C LYS A 73 -12.16 -20.39 15.40
N LYS A 74 -11.90 -21.13 14.31
CA LYS A 74 -11.44 -22.52 14.38
C LYS A 74 -9.92 -22.57 14.58
N ASP A 75 -9.47 -23.62 15.25
CA ASP A 75 -8.04 -23.90 15.43
C ASP A 75 -7.37 -24.07 14.05
N SER A 76 -6.41 -23.21 13.79
CA SER A 76 -5.53 -23.24 12.63
C SER A 76 -4.11 -22.93 13.09
N GLU A 77 -3.13 -23.34 12.31
CA GLU A 77 -1.74 -23.06 12.63
C GLU A 77 -1.49 -21.55 12.61
N LEU A 78 -0.82 -21.01 13.63
CA LEU A 78 -0.43 -19.61 13.70
C LEU A 78 0.99 -19.39 13.17
N ALA A 79 1.28 -18.17 12.71
CA ALA A 79 2.66 -17.77 12.47
C ALA A 79 3.42 -17.71 13.80
N VAL A 80 4.61 -18.29 13.86
CA VAL A 80 5.45 -18.31 15.07
C VAL A 80 6.84 -17.76 14.74
N TYR A 81 7.24 -16.72 15.45
CA TYR A 81 8.55 -16.09 15.36
C TYR A 81 9.34 -16.40 16.64
N LYS A 82 10.48 -17.08 16.51
CA LYS A 82 11.26 -17.53 17.66
C LYS A 82 12.33 -16.52 18.04
N VAL A 83 12.38 -16.10 19.29
CA VAL A 83 13.33 -15.10 19.75
C VAL A 83 14.16 -15.56 20.93
N GLN A 84 15.38 -15.03 21.04
CA GLN A 84 16.27 -15.24 22.17
C GLN A 84 16.29 -13.97 23.02
N LYS A 85 16.10 -14.14 24.33
CA LYS A 85 16.11 -13.00 25.26
C LYS A 85 17.40 -12.19 25.13
N GLY A 86 17.28 -10.88 25.02
CA GLY A 86 18.37 -9.92 24.85
C GLY A 86 18.84 -9.69 23.41
N LYS A 87 18.33 -10.44 22.42
CA LYS A 87 18.61 -10.17 21.00
C LYS A 87 17.66 -9.15 20.40
N LYS A 88 18.12 -8.47 19.36
CA LYS A 88 17.36 -7.51 18.56
C LYS A 88 17.03 -8.09 17.19
N TYR A 89 15.77 -7.95 16.79
CA TYR A 89 15.23 -8.48 15.55
C TYR A 89 14.76 -7.35 14.66
N ARG A 90 15.29 -7.28 13.44
CA ARG A 90 14.65 -6.51 12.38
C ARG A 90 13.43 -7.28 11.89
N ILE A 91 12.28 -6.62 11.83
CA ILE A 91 11.04 -7.20 11.32
C ILE A 91 10.56 -6.32 10.17
N ARG A 92 10.47 -6.91 8.98
CA ARG A 92 10.03 -6.27 7.73
C ARG A 92 8.56 -6.58 7.51
N ILE A 93 7.69 -5.64 7.85
CA ILE A 93 6.24 -5.79 7.77
C ILE A 93 5.76 -5.26 6.42
N ILE A 94 5.00 -6.08 5.69
CA ILE A 94 4.52 -5.81 4.33
C ILE A 94 3.02 -6.09 4.28
N ASN A 95 2.19 -5.10 3.92
CA ASN A 95 0.77 -5.33 3.69
C ASN A 95 0.54 -5.70 2.22
N THR A 96 0.13 -6.95 2.00
CA THR A 96 -0.11 -7.56 0.68
C THR A 96 -1.59 -7.88 0.48
N SER A 97 -2.48 -7.20 1.20
CA SER A 97 -3.94 -7.39 1.13
C SER A 97 -4.53 -6.91 -0.20
N ALA A 98 -5.75 -7.36 -0.50
CA ALA A 98 -6.62 -6.78 -1.51
C ALA A 98 -7.28 -5.48 -1.03
N GLU A 99 -7.73 -5.46 0.23
CA GLU A 99 -8.56 -4.40 0.83
C GLU A 99 -8.09 -4.04 2.25
N ALA A 100 -7.59 -5.01 3.02
CA ALA A 100 -7.42 -4.82 4.45
C ALA A 100 -6.27 -3.90 4.83
N HIS A 101 -6.60 -2.93 5.68
CA HIS A 101 -5.63 -2.13 6.42
C HIS A 101 -5.40 -2.76 7.79
N TYR A 102 -4.15 -2.77 8.24
CA TYR A 102 -3.76 -3.45 9.47
C TYR A 102 -3.22 -2.48 10.52
N ILE A 103 -3.58 -2.75 11.77
CA ILE A 103 -2.90 -2.24 12.96
C ILE A 103 -2.04 -3.38 13.50
N PHE A 104 -0.74 -3.30 13.23
CA PHE A 104 0.24 -4.31 13.63
C PHE A 104 0.84 -4.00 15.01
N SER A 105 0.96 -4.99 15.88
CA SER A 105 1.66 -4.84 17.16
C SER A 105 2.20 -6.16 17.69
N ILE A 106 3.10 -6.07 18.67
CA ILE A 106 3.62 -7.21 19.41
C ILE A 106 3.46 -6.90 20.89
N ASP A 107 2.63 -7.66 21.59
CA ASP A 107 2.30 -7.38 22.99
C ASP A 107 3.56 -7.28 23.85
N GLY A 108 3.65 -6.23 24.67
CA GLY A 108 4.80 -5.98 25.55
C GLY A 108 6.06 -5.44 24.85
N HIS A 109 6.08 -5.33 23.52
CA HIS A 109 7.28 -4.95 22.77
C HIS A 109 7.05 -3.68 21.94
N LYS A 110 7.83 -2.63 22.22
CA LYS A 110 7.84 -1.43 21.38
C LYS A 110 8.61 -1.69 20.09
N MET A 111 8.15 -1.08 19.01
CA MET A 111 8.78 -1.20 17.70
C MET A 111 9.54 0.07 17.36
N LYS A 112 10.87 -0.04 17.16
CA LYS A 112 11.71 1.06 16.67
C LYS A 112 11.66 1.09 15.14
N VAL A 113 10.85 1.96 14.54
CA VAL A 113 10.79 2.12 13.08
C VAL A 113 12.11 2.68 12.57
N ILE A 114 12.68 2.05 11.54
CA ILE A 114 13.98 2.42 10.94
C ILE A 114 13.94 2.59 9.42
N GLU A 115 12.90 2.08 8.76
CA GLU A 115 12.73 2.15 7.30
C GLU A 115 11.24 2.21 6.96
N VAL A 116 10.90 3.01 5.95
CA VAL A 116 9.56 3.11 5.36
C VAL A 116 9.71 2.94 3.85
N GLU A 117 9.06 1.90 3.30
CA GLU A 117 8.98 1.65 1.85
C GLU A 117 10.33 1.63 1.13
N GLY A 118 11.36 1.08 1.80
CA GLY A 118 12.73 1.00 1.26
C GLY A 118 13.60 2.23 1.54
N THR A 119 13.06 3.27 2.17
CA THR A 119 13.83 4.45 2.59
C THR A 119 14.14 4.40 4.08
N TYR A 120 15.43 4.51 4.44
CA TYR A 120 15.85 4.66 5.83
C TYR A 120 15.36 5.98 6.44
N VAL A 121 14.87 5.91 7.67
CA VAL A 121 14.33 7.07 8.40
C VAL A 121 15.05 7.28 9.72
N LYS A 122 15.00 8.50 10.27
CA LYS A 122 15.45 8.77 11.65
C LYS A 122 14.61 7.91 12.61
N PRO A 123 15.21 7.12 13.52
CA PRO A 123 14.44 6.13 14.27
C PRO A 123 13.42 6.76 15.22
N PHE A 124 12.22 6.18 15.29
CA PHE A 124 11.19 6.54 16.25
C PHE A 124 10.46 5.30 16.74
N TYR A 125 9.80 5.40 17.89
CA TYR A 125 9.12 4.27 18.52
C TYR A 125 7.61 4.35 18.35
N VAL A 126 6.99 3.22 18.05
CA VAL A 126 5.54 3.03 18.07
C VAL A 126 5.18 1.76 18.85
N ASN A 127 4.01 1.76 19.49
CA ASN A 127 3.44 0.56 20.10
C ASN A 127 2.64 -0.24 19.05
N ARG A 128 1.91 0.47 18.20
CA ARG A 128 1.07 -0.06 17.13
C ARG A 128 1.40 0.66 15.84
N LEU A 129 1.55 -0.10 14.77
CA LEU A 129 1.91 0.38 13.45
C LEU A 129 0.69 0.27 12.52
N LEU A 130 0.23 1.40 12.00
CA LEU A 130 -0.85 1.46 11.02
C LEU A 130 -0.26 1.28 9.62
N LEU A 131 -0.83 0.37 8.84
CA LEU A 131 -0.29 -0.02 7.54
C LEU A 131 -1.41 -0.24 6.52
N HIS A 132 -1.46 0.59 5.48
CA HIS A 132 -2.33 0.36 4.33
C HIS A 132 -1.71 -0.63 3.34
N ILE A 133 -2.52 -1.09 2.38
CA ILE A 133 -2.07 -1.98 1.30
C ILE A 133 -0.85 -1.40 0.59
N ALA A 134 0.09 -2.28 0.22
CA ALA A 134 1.35 -2.02 -0.45
C ALA A 134 2.39 -1.23 0.35
N GLN A 135 2.05 -0.73 1.53
CA GLN A 135 3.02 -0.08 2.40
C GLN A 135 3.93 -1.11 3.09
N ARG A 136 5.17 -0.71 3.39
CA ARG A 136 6.17 -1.52 4.10
C ARG A 136 6.91 -0.72 5.15
N TYR A 137 7.19 -1.36 6.27
CA TYR A 137 8.02 -0.78 7.32
C TYR A 137 9.01 -1.82 7.83
N SER A 138 10.27 -1.41 8.04
CA SER A 138 11.19 -2.18 8.88
C SER A 138 11.23 -1.59 10.28
N VAL A 139 11.06 -2.46 11.27
CA VAL A 139 11.19 -2.11 12.69
C VAL A 139 12.26 -2.96 13.36
N ILE A 140 12.91 -2.44 14.40
CA ILE A 140 13.73 -3.22 15.32
C ILE A 140 12.94 -3.46 16.60
N VAL A 141 12.86 -4.73 17.01
CA VAL A 141 12.25 -5.19 18.25
C VAL A 141 13.31 -5.88 19.10
N GLU A 142 13.48 -5.43 20.34
CA GLU A 142 14.36 -6.08 21.31
C GLU A 142 13.58 -7.13 22.08
N ALA A 143 14.10 -8.35 22.17
CA ALA A 143 13.52 -9.43 22.96
C ALA A 143 13.87 -9.25 24.45
N ASP A 144 13.39 -8.16 25.05
CA ASP A 144 13.74 -7.73 26.42
C ASP A 144 12.78 -8.24 27.51
N GLN A 145 11.68 -8.89 27.13
CA GLN A 145 10.65 -9.34 28.05
C GLN A 145 10.98 -10.69 28.71
N ASP A 146 10.12 -11.16 29.63
CA ASP A 146 10.23 -12.50 30.21
C ASP A 146 10.11 -13.58 29.13
N ALA A 147 10.85 -14.68 29.30
CA ALA A 147 10.89 -15.78 28.35
C ALA A 147 9.58 -16.58 28.36
N LYS A 148 8.55 -16.02 27.73
CA LYS A 148 7.23 -16.57 27.49
C LYS A 148 6.77 -16.24 26.07
N ASP A 149 5.60 -16.72 25.68
CA ASP A 149 4.99 -16.39 24.40
C ASP A 149 4.17 -15.09 24.49
N TYR A 150 4.23 -14.27 23.46
CA TYR A 150 3.48 -13.02 23.31
C TYR A 150 2.69 -13.03 22.01
N TRP A 151 1.52 -12.39 22.01
CA TRP A 151 0.74 -12.22 20.78
C TRP A 151 1.43 -11.24 19.83
N VAL A 152 1.57 -11.66 18.59
CA VAL A 152 1.72 -10.79 17.43
C VAL A 152 0.32 -10.53 16.90
N ARG A 153 -0.07 -9.27 16.73
CA ARG A 153 -1.42 -8.88 16.34
C ARG A 153 -1.38 -8.14 15.02
N ALA A 154 -2.32 -8.46 14.13
CA ALA A 154 -2.60 -7.73 12.92
C ALA A 154 -4.11 -7.47 12.89
N THR A 155 -4.54 -6.43 13.62
CA THR A 155 -5.96 -6.12 13.76
C THR A 155 -6.46 -5.40 12.51
N ILE A 156 -7.58 -5.88 11.97
CA ILE A 156 -8.38 -5.21 10.94
C ILE A 156 -9.51 -4.49 11.68
N SER A 157 -9.73 -3.20 11.41
CA SER A 157 -10.88 -2.53 12.01
C SER A 157 -12.16 -2.83 11.22
N PRO A 158 -13.26 -3.26 11.87
CA PRO A 158 -14.56 -3.43 11.22
C PRO A 158 -15.12 -2.15 10.61
N GLU A 159 -14.63 -0.98 11.04
CA GLU A 159 -15.02 0.32 10.48
C GLU A 159 -14.42 0.54 9.08
N CYS A 160 -13.26 -0.07 8.80
CA CYS A 160 -12.60 0.05 7.50
C CYS A 160 -13.05 -1.02 6.50
N ILE A 161 -13.54 -2.15 7.00
CA ILE A 161 -14.10 -3.24 6.19
C ILE A 161 -15.47 -3.60 6.78
N PRO A 162 -16.51 -2.79 6.48
CA PRO A 162 -17.84 -3.08 6.97
C PRO A 162 -18.34 -4.39 6.34
N ASN A 163 -18.87 -5.28 7.17
CA ASN A 163 -19.55 -6.49 6.72
C ASN A 163 -21.07 -6.32 6.94
N ASP A 164 -21.80 -6.06 5.85
CA ASP A 164 -23.25 -5.88 5.86
C ASP A 164 -23.95 -6.62 4.71
N ASN A 165 -25.28 -6.69 4.73
CA ASN A 165 -26.10 -7.44 3.77
C ASN A 165 -26.00 -6.95 2.30
N MET A 166 -25.34 -5.83 2.03
CA MET A 166 -25.08 -5.33 0.68
C MET A 166 -23.72 -5.75 0.13
N THR A 167 -22.83 -6.26 0.99
CA THR A 167 -21.49 -6.70 0.60
C THR A 167 -21.50 -8.08 -0.04
N ILE A 168 -20.60 -8.30 -1.00
CA ILE A 168 -20.25 -9.66 -1.41
C ILE A 168 -19.55 -10.32 -0.22
N ASN A 169 -19.86 -11.60 0.04
CA ASN A 169 -19.46 -12.32 1.25
C ASN A 169 -20.00 -11.71 2.56
N HIS A 170 -21.24 -11.20 2.56
CA HIS A 170 -21.89 -10.72 3.78
C HIS A 170 -22.01 -11.78 4.91
N ASP A 171 -21.88 -13.07 4.57
CA ASP A 171 -21.83 -14.19 5.50
C ASP A 171 -20.41 -14.56 5.96
N SER A 172 -19.40 -13.75 5.58
CA SER A 172 -18.01 -13.93 5.99
C SER A 172 -17.88 -14.03 7.52
N ALA A 173 -17.13 -15.04 7.97
CA ALA A 173 -16.77 -15.24 9.36
C ALA A 173 -15.37 -14.65 9.68
N ILE A 174 -15.03 -13.53 9.04
CA ILE A 174 -13.76 -12.83 9.21
C ILE A 174 -13.40 -12.62 10.69
N ASN A 175 -12.17 -13.01 11.03
CA ASN A 175 -11.57 -12.66 12.30
C ASN A 175 -10.82 -11.33 12.20
N TYR A 176 -11.43 -10.25 12.69
CA TYR A 176 -10.82 -8.92 12.76
C TYR A 176 -9.58 -8.85 13.67
N ASN A 177 -9.40 -9.82 14.57
CA ASN A 177 -8.23 -9.92 15.46
C ASN A 177 -7.30 -11.04 15.01
N VAL A 178 -6.61 -10.83 13.88
CA VAL A 178 -5.62 -11.79 13.38
C VAL A 178 -4.43 -11.87 14.33
N THR A 179 -4.00 -13.09 14.64
CA THR A 179 -2.94 -13.33 15.63
C THR A 179 -1.85 -14.27 15.12
N GLY A 180 -0.64 -14.04 15.62
CA GLY A 180 0.54 -14.89 15.53
C GLY A 180 1.24 -14.91 16.89
N ILE A 181 2.39 -15.58 16.99
CA ILE A 181 3.09 -15.81 18.25
C ILE A 181 4.54 -15.34 18.12
N LEU A 182 4.98 -14.49 19.04
CA LEU A 182 6.40 -14.25 19.32
C LEU A 182 6.79 -15.18 20.48
N SER A 183 7.56 -16.23 20.20
CA SER A 183 7.89 -17.27 21.16
C SER A 183 9.35 -17.18 21.60
N TYR A 184 9.57 -16.97 22.89
CA TYR A 184 10.92 -16.93 23.46
C TYR A 184 11.51 -18.34 23.59
N GLU A 185 12.82 -18.49 23.34
CA GLU A 185 13.53 -19.72 23.68
C GLU A 185 13.43 -20.02 25.19
N GLY A 186 13.02 -21.25 25.52
CA GLY A 186 12.73 -21.63 26.91
C GLY A 186 11.39 -21.11 27.44
N SER A 187 10.46 -20.72 26.55
CA SER A 187 9.13 -20.21 26.89
C SER A 187 8.42 -21.02 27.98
N SER A 188 7.96 -20.32 29.03
CA SER A 188 7.16 -20.92 30.11
C SER A 188 5.68 -21.08 29.77
N SER A 189 5.22 -20.64 28.58
CA SER A 189 3.80 -20.68 28.19
C SER A 189 3.28 -22.11 27.96
N GLY A 190 4.14 -23.03 27.51
CA GLY A 190 3.74 -24.41 27.18
C GLY A 190 2.58 -24.47 26.18
N ASP A 191 1.73 -25.49 26.29
CA ASP A 191 0.59 -25.68 25.37
C ASP A 191 -0.55 -24.67 25.54
N LYS A 192 -0.48 -23.78 26.53
CA LYS A 192 -1.52 -22.77 26.79
C LYS A 192 -1.48 -21.60 25.81
N GLY A 193 -0.34 -21.37 25.16
CA GLY A 193 -0.10 -20.23 24.29
C GLY A 193 0.09 -18.90 25.05
N PRO A 194 0.12 -17.77 24.33
CA PRO A 194 0.31 -16.45 24.93
C PRO A 194 -0.87 -15.99 25.80
N ASP A 195 -0.55 -15.37 26.93
CA ASP A 195 -1.50 -14.71 27.85
C ASP A 195 -1.29 -13.19 27.92
N SER A 196 -0.58 -12.64 26.93
CA SER A 196 -0.22 -11.23 26.89
C SER A 196 -1.41 -10.32 26.53
N GLU A 197 -1.39 -9.10 27.05
CA GLU A 197 -2.42 -8.10 26.81
C GLU A 197 -2.00 -7.13 25.69
N PRO A 198 -2.95 -6.67 24.85
CA PRO A 198 -2.67 -5.69 23.81
C PRO A 198 -2.31 -4.34 24.40
N PHE A 199 -1.62 -3.51 23.61
CA PHE A 199 -1.47 -2.10 23.94
C PHE A 199 -2.83 -1.38 23.92
N THR A 200 -3.00 -0.43 24.85
CA THR A 200 -4.25 0.32 25.06
C THR A 200 -4.16 1.77 24.62
N ASP A 201 -3.14 2.16 23.84
CA ASP A 201 -3.11 3.51 23.26
C ASP A 201 -4.37 3.74 22.40
N ASP A 202 -4.65 5.00 22.07
CA ASP A 202 -5.73 5.33 21.15
C ASP A 202 -5.17 5.44 19.74
N VAL A 203 -5.79 4.76 18.78
CA VAL A 203 -5.43 4.80 17.37
C VAL A 203 -6.73 4.93 16.61
N THR A 204 -6.83 6.00 15.81
CA THR A 204 -7.94 6.17 14.88
C THR A 204 -7.86 5.10 13.80
N PRO A 205 -8.88 4.24 13.66
CA PRO A 205 -8.91 3.26 12.58
C PRO A 205 -8.85 3.90 11.20
N CYS A 206 -8.46 3.11 10.20
CA CYS A 206 -8.43 3.47 8.78
C CYS A 206 -7.43 4.57 8.39
N MET A 207 -6.78 5.21 9.37
CA MET A 207 -5.79 6.25 9.11
C MET A 207 -4.42 5.68 8.77
N ASN A 208 -3.64 6.46 8.01
CA ASN A 208 -2.22 6.21 7.83
C ASN A 208 -1.44 6.55 9.12
N LEU A 209 -0.25 5.98 9.29
CA LEU A 209 0.69 6.44 10.33
C LEU A 209 0.99 7.94 10.13
N ASP A 210 0.98 8.72 11.21
CA ASP A 210 1.24 10.16 11.16
C ASP A 210 2.57 10.45 10.45
N SER A 211 2.47 11.08 9.28
CA SER A 211 3.60 11.41 8.41
C SER A 211 4.60 12.35 9.09
N LYS A 212 4.20 13.09 10.13
CA LYS A 212 5.10 13.96 10.90
C LYS A 212 6.13 13.19 11.72
N LEU A 213 5.86 11.94 12.08
CA LEU A 213 6.80 11.07 12.78
C LEU A 213 7.92 10.57 11.86
N ILE A 214 7.64 10.50 10.56
CA ILE A 214 8.52 9.88 9.57
C ILE A 214 9.44 10.94 8.98
N LYS A 215 10.71 10.94 9.39
CA LYS A 215 11.73 11.86 8.87
C LYS A 215 12.78 11.07 8.08
N PRO A 216 13.12 11.47 6.85
CA PRO A 216 14.23 10.86 6.11
C PRO A 216 15.51 10.83 6.95
N LEU A 217 16.29 9.75 6.85
CA LEU A 217 17.57 9.65 7.55
C LEU A 217 18.54 10.73 7.07
N ASN A 218 18.61 10.91 5.75
CA ASN A 218 19.40 11.94 5.09
C ASN A 218 18.49 13.08 4.66
N ASP A 219 18.87 14.31 5.00
CA ASP A 219 18.10 15.49 4.60
C ASP A 219 18.22 15.68 3.08
N CYS A 220 17.10 15.49 2.38
CA CYS A 220 16.98 15.66 0.93
C CYS A 220 15.67 16.40 0.65
N PRO A 221 15.60 17.72 0.90
CA PRO A 221 14.38 18.49 0.69
C PRO A 221 14.03 18.54 -0.81
N PRO A 222 12.73 18.43 -1.16
CA PRO A 222 12.28 18.58 -2.53
C PRO A 222 12.51 20.01 -3.02
N LYS A 223 12.83 20.17 -4.31
CA LYS A 223 12.77 21.49 -4.97
C LYS A 223 11.31 21.90 -5.21
N ASP A 224 11.14 23.15 -5.63
CA ASP A 224 9.84 23.61 -6.12
C ASP A 224 9.42 22.85 -7.38
N ALA A 225 8.14 22.53 -7.45
CA ALA A 225 7.57 21.84 -8.59
C ALA A 225 7.63 22.75 -9.84
N THR A 226 8.08 22.17 -10.94
CA THR A 226 8.14 22.82 -12.25
C THR A 226 6.96 22.42 -13.12
N GLU A 227 6.38 21.24 -12.88
CA GLU A 227 5.14 20.77 -13.50
C GLU A 227 4.18 20.21 -12.45
N THR A 228 2.88 20.28 -12.72
CA THR A 228 1.85 19.79 -11.81
C THR A 228 0.77 19.04 -12.58
N VAL A 229 0.44 17.85 -12.09
CA VAL A 229 -0.70 17.05 -12.55
C VAL A 229 -1.69 16.92 -11.39
N SER A 230 -2.98 16.97 -11.72
CA SER A 230 -4.06 16.98 -10.73
C SER A 230 -5.09 15.90 -11.03
N TYR A 231 -5.51 15.21 -9.98
CA TYR A 231 -6.47 14.11 -10.05
C TYR A 231 -7.58 14.30 -9.03
N THR A 232 -8.82 14.11 -9.45
CA THR A 232 -9.97 13.96 -8.57
C THR A 232 -10.49 12.54 -8.66
N VAL A 233 -10.53 11.85 -7.52
CA VAL A 233 -10.97 10.47 -7.39
C VAL A 233 -12.43 10.45 -6.92
N SER A 234 -13.26 9.69 -7.61
CA SER A 234 -14.66 9.49 -7.25
C SER A 234 -15.17 8.15 -7.75
N PHE A 235 -16.41 7.82 -7.43
CA PHE A 235 -17.14 6.69 -8.04
C PHE A 235 -18.26 7.20 -8.93
N GLY A 236 -18.60 6.43 -9.96
CA GLY A 236 -19.71 6.70 -10.87
C GLY A 236 -20.34 5.40 -11.36
N VAL A 237 -21.34 5.52 -12.23
CA VAL A 237 -22.03 4.37 -12.83
C VAL A 237 -22.04 4.56 -14.35
N ASN A 238 -21.60 3.54 -15.08
CA ASN A 238 -21.55 3.59 -16.54
C ASN A 238 -22.93 3.27 -17.19
N ASP A 239 -23.00 3.36 -18.52
CA ASP A 239 -24.23 3.09 -19.28
C ASP A 239 -24.76 1.66 -19.11
N MET A 240 -23.90 0.71 -18.72
CA MET A 240 -24.26 -0.68 -18.42
C MET A 240 -24.70 -0.88 -16.96
N LYS A 241 -24.81 0.19 -16.17
CA LYS A 241 -25.17 0.17 -14.74
C LYS A 241 -24.12 -0.51 -13.85
N VAL A 242 -22.86 -0.57 -14.29
CA VAL A 242 -21.74 -1.05 -13.47
C VAL A 242 -21.12 0.15 -12.77
N VAL A 243 -20.81 0.01 -11.48
CA VAL A 243 -20.10 1.04 -10.72
C VAL A 243 -18.63 1.04 -11.13
N GLU A 244 -18.09 2.22 -11.41
CA GLU A 244 -16.72 2.43 -11.83
C GLU A 244 -16.04 3.44 -10.90
N ALA A 245 -14.74 3.27 -10.73
CA ALA A 245 -13.89 4.26 -10.12
C ALA A 245 -13.41 5.23 -11.20
N LEU A 246 -13.38 6.51 -10.86
CA LEU A 246 -13.13 7.59 -11.79
C LEU A 246 -11.94 8.40 -11.30
N ILE A 247 -11.05 8.72 -12.23
CA ILE A 247 -10.03 9.75 -12.08
C ILE A 247 -10.35 10.86 -13.08
N ASN A 248 -10.59 12.08 -12.61
CA ASN A 248 -11.02 13.21 -13.43
C ASN A 248 -12.24 12.87 -14.30
N ASN A 249 -13.24 12.20 -13.69
CA ASN A 249 -14.48 11.78 -14.32
C ASN A 249 -14.25 10.84 -15.54
N SER A 250 -13.24 9.97 -15.45
CA SER A 250 -12.89 8.95 -16.44
C SER A 250 -12.42 7.67 -15.73
N SER A 251 -12.97 6.53 -16.12
CA SER A 251 -12.50 5.21 -15.65
C SER A 251 -11.39 4.69 -16.58
N TYR A 252 -10.35 4.11 -16.01
CA TYR A 252 -9.27 3.51 -16.81
C TYR A 252 -9.74 2.24 -17.51
N ILE A 253 -9.49 2.15 -18.82
CA ILE A 253 -9.76 0.96 -19.62
C ILE A 253 -8.44 0.48 -20.24
N PRO A 254 -7.93 -0.71 -19.87
CA PRO A 254 -6.69 -1.23 -20.43
C PRO A 254 -6.83 -1.58 -21.91
N ASP A 255 -5.80 -1.26 -22.70
CA ASP A 255 -5.61 -1.79 -24.05
C ASP A 255 -4.52 -2.87 -24.03
N TYR A 256 -4.94 -4.12 -23.93
CA TYR A 256 -4.04 -5.26 -23.81
C TYR A 256 -3.26 -5.57 -25.10
N TYR A 257 -3.72 -5.07 -26.25
CA TYR A 257 -3.11 -5.38 -27.55
C TYR A 257 -2.15 -4.29 -28.01
N ASN A 258 -2.32 -3.07 -27.50
CA ASN A 258 -1.44 -1.96 -27.82
C ASN A 258 -1.17 -1.11 -26.56
N PRO A 259 -0.29 -1.58 -25.65
CA PRO A 259 0.03 -0.88 -24.42
C PRO A 259 0.63 0.50 -24.68
N THR A 260 0.44 1.41 -23.72
CA THR A 260 0.83 2.83 -23.81
C THR A 260 2.29 3.03 -24.21
N THR A 261 3.21 2.21 -23.69
CA THR A 261 4.63 2.26 -24.07
C THR A 261 4.83 2.03 -25.57
N LEU A 262 4.22 0.99 -26.15
CA LEU A 262 4.31 0.73 -27.60
C LEU A 262 3.68 1.85 -28.42
N LYS A 263 2.53 2.35 -27.97
CA LYS A 263 1.87 3.50 -28.59
C LYS A 263 2.81 4.70 -28.62
N ILE A 264 3.43 5.08 -27.51
CA ILE A 264 4.32 6.24 -27.46
C ILE A 264 5.55 6.04 -28.34
N MET A 265 6.11 4.83 -28.38
CA MET A 265 7.30 4.52 -29.17
C MET A 265 7.06 4.48 -30.68
N ASP A 266 5.80 4.49 -31.14
CA ASP A 266 5.50 4.70 -32.56
C ASP A 266 5.83 6.14 -32.97
N ASP A 267 6.62 6.32 -34.03
CA ASP A 267 7.00 7.61 -34.59
C ASP A 267 5.77 8.49 -34.94
N LYS A 268 4.62 7.88 -35.24
CA LYS A 268 3.37 8.58 -35.55
C LYS A 268 2.56 8.99 -34.33
N ALA A 269 2.97 8.59 -33.13
CA ALA A 269 2.21 8.80 -31.92
C ALA A 269 2.16 10.27 -31.50
N ASN A 270 0.96 10.73 -31.17
CA ASN A 270 0.70 12.03 -30.59
C ASN A 270 -0.02 11.85 -29.25
N MET A 271 0.47 12.53 -28.21
CA MET A 271 -0.11 12.46 -26.86
C MET A 271 -1.59 12.88 -26.84
N LYS A 272 -2.03 13.71 -27.78
CA LYS A 272 -3.42 14.16 -27.92
C LYS A 272 -4.37 13.08 -28.46
N ASP A 273 -3.83 12.01 -29.05
CA ASP A 273 -4.63 10.95 -29.68
C ASP A 273 -5.02 9.85 -28.67
N PHE A 274 -4.46 9.89 -27.45
CA PHE A 274 -4.82 8.95 -26.39
C PHE A 274 -6.28 9.16 -25.96
N PRO A 275 -7.09 8.08 -25.89
CA PRO A 275 -8.46 8.21 -25.41
C PRO A 275 -8.46 8.62 -23.95
N ARG A 276 -9.49 9.37 -23.53
CA ARG A 276 -9.64 9.86 -22.16
C ARG A 276 -9.56 8.73 -21.13
N SER A 277 -10.05 7.54 -21.46
CA SER A 277 -9.99 6.33 -20.62
C SER A 277 -8.57 5.78 -20.38
N GLN A 278 -7.53 6.38 -20.95
CA GLN A 278 -6.14 6.06 -20.59
C GLN A 278 -5.64 6.87 -19.39
N ASN A 279 -6.38 7.90 -18.97
CA ASN A 279 -6.07 8.73 -17.80
C ASN A 279 -4.60 9.21 -17.77
N ILE A 280 -4.12 9.74 -18.90
CA ILE A 280 -2.73 10.18 -19.07
C ILE A 280 -2.50 11.51 -18.34
N GLY A 281 -1.48 11.55 -17.48
CA GLY A 281 -0.79 12.76 -17.05
C GLY A 281 0.57 12.83 -17.73
N GLU A 282 0.76 13.76 -18.67
CA GLU A 282 2.05 13.97 -19.34
C GLU A 282 2.95 14.88 -18.49
N ILE A 283 4.21 14.48 -18.33
CA ILE A 283 5.25 15.23 -17.61
C ILE A 283 6.49 15.27 -18.49
N ASN A 284 7.05 16.46 -18.74
CA ASN A 284 8.04 16.64 -19.79
C ASN A 284 9.20 17.60 -19.44
N ASP A 285 9.19 18.21 -18.26
CA ASP A 285 10.26 19.12 -17.81
C ASP A 285 11.50 18.34 -17.32
N ASP A 286 12.44 18.10 -18.23
CA ASP A 286 13.65 17.32 -18.00
C ASP A 286 14.52 17.87 -16.84
N ASN A 287 14.79 17.04 -15.83
CA ASN A 287 15.46 17.39 -14.56
C ASN A 287 14.67 18.37 -13.67
N GLY A 288 13.39 18.56 -13.97
CA GLY A 288 12.45 19.29 -13.13
C GLY A 288 11.95 18.46 -11.95
N VAL A 289 10.92 18.98 -11.27
CA VAL A 289 10.20 18.29 -10.20
C VAL A 289 8.72 18.31 -10.53
N ALA A 290 8.11 17.13 -10.55
CA ALA A 290 6.69 16.98 -10.73
C ALA A 290 5.97 17.05 -9.38
N GLU A 291 4.80 17.69 -9.35
CA GLU A 291 3.84 17.60 -8.26
C GLU A 291 2.58 16.88 -8.72
N ILE A 292 2.15 15.86 -7.98
CA ILE A 292 0.83 15.26 -8.15
C ILE A 292 -0.03 15.69 -6.97
N VAL A 293 -1.18 16.29 -7.28
CA VAL A 293 -2.21 16.61 -6.30
C VAL A 293 -3.41 15.72 -6.53
N VAL A 294 -3.82 14.99 -5.49
CA VAL A 294 -4.99 14.11 -5.54
C VAL A 294 -6.03 14.62 -4.56
N TRP A 295 -7.26 14.78 -5.04
CA TRP A 295 -8.44 15.02 -4.21
C TRP A 295 -9.32 13.78 -4.22
N ASN A 296 -9.85 13.44 -3.05
CA ASN A 296 -10.79 12.35 -2.88
C ASN A 296 -12.19 12.92 -2.64
N ASN A 297 -13.10 12.67 -3.58
CA ASN A 297 -14.49 13.10 -3.51
C ASN A 297 -15.42 11.92 -3.16
N ASN A 298 -14.97 11.02 -2.30
CA ASN A 298 -15.77 9.93 -1.77
C ASN A 298 -15.37 9.60 -0.31
N SER A 299 -16.10 8.65 0.29
CA SER A 299 -16.01 8.32 1.71
C SER A 299 -14.99 7.24 2.08
N ALA A 300 -14.27 6.65 1.12
CA ALA A 300 -13.26 5.64 1.37
C ALA A 300 -11.85 6.24 1.35
N ASP A 301 -10.93 5.72 2.17
CA ASP A 301 -9.52 6.05 2.04
C ASP A 301 -8.89 5.26 0.89
N HIS A 302 -7.91 5.87 0.20
CA HIS A 302 -7.27 5.22 -0.95
C HIS A 302 -5.75 5.23 -0.83
N PRO A 303 -5.08 4.07 -0.69
CA PRO A 303 -3.63 3.98 -0.82
C PRO A 303 -3.24 4.08 -2.29
N PHE A 304 -2.75 5.23 -2.73
CA PHE A 304 -2.23 5.45 -4.07
C PHE A 304 -0.73 5.12 -4.13
N HIS A 305 -0.36 4.22 -5.04
CA HIS A 305 1.00 3.82 -5.33
C HIS A 305 1.48 4.42 -6.66
N LEU A 306 2.71 4.93 -6.70
CA LEU A 306 3.36 5.44 -7.91
C LEU A 306 4.50 4.50 -8.33
N HIS A 307 4.42 3.99 -9.54
CA HIS A 307 5.50 3.18 -10.14
C HIS A 307 6.68 4.07 -10.55
N GLY A 308 7.87 3.48 -10.67
CA GLY A 308 9.05 4.13 -11.22
C GLY A 308 9.74 5.16 -10.31
N HIS A 309 9.11 5.54 -9.20
CA HIS A 309 9.57 6.61 -8.32
C HIS A 309 9.36 6.29 -6.86
N THR A 310 10.31 6.71 -6.03
CA THR A 310 9.98 7.15 -4.67
C THR A 310 9.71 8.65 -4.69
N PHE A 311 8.68 9.09 -4.00
CA PHE A 311 8.27 10.49 -3.93
C PHE A 311 8.34 11.04 -2.51
N TRP A 312 8.45 12.36 -2.41
CA TRP A 312 8.22 13.10 -1.18
C TRP A 312 6.72 13.25 -0.93
N LEU A 313 6.23 12.81 0.24
CA LEU A 313 4.89 13.11 0.72
C LEU A 313 4.88 14.52 1.33
N MET A 314 4.46 15.50 0.54
CA MET A 314 4.45 16.91 0.92
C MET A 314 3.40 17.20 2.01
N GLY A 315 2.27 16.51 1.94
CA GLY A 315 1.19 16.62 2.91
C GLY A 315 -0.05 15.85 2.49
N ASP A 316 -0.91 15.60 3.45
CA ASP A 316 -2.20 14.96 3.31
C ASP A 316 -3.17 15.52 4.35
N GLY A 317 -4.47 15.42 4.09
CA GLY A 317 -5.48 15.94 5.01
C GLY A 317 -6.91 15.73 4.53
N VAL A 318 -7.86 16.09 5.39
CA VAL A 318 -9.30 16.06 5.10
C VAL A 318 -9.77 17.45 4.64
N GLY A 319 -10.78 17.49 3.77
CA GLY A 319 -11.35 18.71 3.21
C GLY A 319 -11.08 18.85 1.72
N THR A 320 -11.76 19.81 1.10
CA THR A 320 -11.68 20.05 -0.35
C THR A 320 -10.61 21.05 -0.76
N ASP A 321 -9.91 21.64 0.21
CA ASP A 321 -8.86 22.64 -0.02
C ASP A 321 -7.74 22.46 0.99
N TYR A 322 -6.54 22.92 0.63
CA TYR A 322 -5.37 22.87 1.48
C TYR A 322 -4.51 24.11 1.36
N ASP A 323 -3.94 24.53 2.48
CA ASP A 323 -2.96 25.61 2.49
C ASP A 323 -1.63 25.08 1.97
N LYS A 324 -1.20 25.54 0.79
CA LYS A 324 0.09 25.17 0.19
C LYS A 324 1.28 25.50 1.11
N SER A 325 1.15 26.49 1.99
CA SER A 325 2.20 26.85 2.97
C SER A 325 2.32 25.86 4.13
N SER A 326 1.31 24.99 4.31
CA SER A 326 1.33 23.92 5.31
C SER A 326 2.08 22.66 4.85
N LEU A 327 2.45 22.57 3.57
CA LEU A 327 3.20 21.44 3.02
C LEU A 327 4.60 21.37 3.64
N ASN A 328 5.02 20.16 4.00
CA ASN A 328 6.37 19.91 4.49
C ASN A 328 7.38 19.96 3.33
N THR A 329 8.13 21.04 3.24
CA THR A 329 9.21 21.26 2.24
C THR A 329 10.60 21.08 2.83
N VAL A 330 10.71 20.73 4.12
CA VAL A 330 11.98 20.64 4.84
C VAL A 330 12.49 19.21 4.90
N ASP A 331 11.64 18.29 5.37
CA ASP A 331 11.98 16.89 5.59
C ASP A 331 10.78 15.94 5.37
N PRO A 332 10.04 16.06 4.25
CA PRO A 332 8.90 15.19 3.98
C PRO A 332 9.32 13.71 3.89
N PRO A 333 8.46 12.77 4.31
CA PRO A 333 8.70 11.34 4.13
C PRO A 333 8.97 11.01 2.66
N ILE A 334 9.94 10.14 2.39
CA ILE A 334 10.21 9.62 1.04
C ILE A 334 9.73 8.17 0.99
N ARG A 335 8.83 7.88 0.05
CA ARG A 335 8.07 6.63 0.01
C ARG A 335 7.49 6.40 -1.40
N ASP A 336 6.75 5.32 -1.65
CA ASP A 336 6.12 5.04 -2.96
C ASP A 336 4.60 4.84 -2.90
N THR A 337 4.02 4.83 -1.71
CA THR A 337 2.57 4.68 -1.50
C THR A 337 2.06 5.74 -0.53
N THR A 338 1.09 6.56 -0.93
CA THR A 338 0.45 7.58 -0.09
C THR A 338 -1.01 7.22 0.15
N VAL A 339 -1.59 7.63 1.28
CA VAL A 339 -3.02 7.48 1.52
C VAL A 339 -3.70 8.81 1.23
N VAL A 340 -4.73 8.78 0.39
CA VAL A 340 -5.62 9.93 0.17
C VAL A 340 -6.85 9.73 1.05
N PRO A 341 -7.00 10.52 2.14
CA PRO A 341 -8.09 10.33 3.08
C PRO A 341 -9.47 10.54 2.43
N ALA A 342 -10.50 9.91 3.00
CA ALA A 342 -11.90 10.13 2.67
C ALA A 342 -12.22 11.63 2.73
N TRP A 343 -12.87 12.14 1.67
CA TRP A 343 -13.19 13.56 1.51
C TRP A 343 -11.98 14.50 1.66
N GLY A 344 -10.79 13.99 1.36
CA GLY A 344 -9.51 14.65 1.62
C GLY A 344 -8.64 14.85 0.38
N TRP A 345 -7.35 15.03 0.63
CA TRP A 345 -6.35 15.30 -0.38
C TRP A 345 -4.97 14.74 0.02
N SER A 346 -4.11 14.56 -0.97
CA SER A 346 -2.68 14.27 -0.78
C SER A 346 -1.86 14.97 -1.87
N VAL A 347 -0.70 15.48 -1.50
CA VAL A 347 0.27 16.13 -2.39
C VAL A 347 1.59 15.38 -2.32
N ILE A 348 2.09 14.94 -3.46
CA ILE A 348 3.39 14.28 -3.59
C ILE A 348 4.27 15.01 -4.60
N ARG A 349 5.58 14.92 -4.43
CA ARG A 349 6.56 15.39 -5.42
C ARG A 349 7.58 14.32 -5.75
N PHE A 350 8.07 14.31 -6.98
CA PHE A 350 9.18 13.43 -7.39
C PHE A 350 10.02 14.12 -8.47
N ASN A 351 11.26 13.65 -8.63
CA ASN A 351 12.15 14.17 -9.66
C ASN A 351 11.73 13.65 -11.04
N ILE A 352 11.82 14.51 -12.05
CA ILE A 352 11.58 14.12 -13.45
C ILE A 352 12.91 13.61 -14.02
N ASP A 353 13.23 12.34 -13.74
CA ASP A 353 14.52 11.71 -14.04
C ASP A 353 14.43 10.28 -14.62
N ASN A 354 13.22 9.75 -14.80
CA ASN A 354 13.00 8.35 -15.19
C ASN A 354 12.02 8.23 -16.37
N PRO A 355 12.48 8.41 -17.63
CA PRO A 355 11.60 8.36 -18.80
C PRO A 355 10.84 7.03 -18.93
N GLY A 356 9.51 7.09 -18.99
CA GLY A 356 8.68 5.89 -18.97
C GLY A 356 7.18 6.15 -18.91
N VAL A 357 6.43 5.06 -18.78
CA VAL A 357 4.99 5.08 -18.49
C VAL A 357 4.79 4.46 -17.12
N TRP A 358 4.50 5.29 -16.13
CA TRP A 358 4.39 4.88 -14.73
C TRP A 358 2.95 4.89 -14.28
N VAL A 359 2.50 3.76 -13.74
CA VAL A 359 1.15 3.65 -13.22
C VAL A 359 1.05 4.41 -11.89
N PHE A 360 0.02 5.24 -11.75
CA PHE A 360 -0.37 5.85 -10.48
C PHE A 360 -1.79 5.41 -10.14
N HIS A 361 -1.94 4.53 -9.16
CA HIS A 361 -3.22 3.83 -8.94
C HIS A 361 -3.51 3.57 -7.47
N CYS A 362 -4.79 3.42 -7.15
CA CYS A 362 -5.18 2.87 -5.86
C CYS A 362 -4.75 1.41 -5.78
N HIS A 363 -4.14 1.02 -4.66
CA HIS A 363 -3.66 -0.33 -4.42
C HIS A 363 -4.70 -1.23 -3.73
N ILE A 364 -5.91 -0.72 -3.50
CA ILE A 364 -7.07 -1.57 -3.24
C ILE A 364 -7.41 -2.30 -4.55
N GLU A 365 -7.36 -3.63 -4.50
CA GLU A 365 -7.50 -4.47 -5.70
C GLU A 365 -8.85 -4.24 -6.38
N TRP A 366 -9.91 -4.11 -5.60
CA TRP A 366 -11.25 -3.90 -6.13
C TRP A 366 -11.36 -2.54 -6.86
N HIS A 367 -10.73 -1.49 -6.34
CA HIS A 367 -10.76 -0.16 -6.94
C HIS A 367 -9.94 -0.07 -8.24
N ILE A 368 -8.78 -0.72 -8.33
CA ILE A 368 -8.05 -0.79 -9.60
C ILE A 368 -8.84 -1.57 -10.66
N GLN A 369 -9.57 -2.63 -10.28
CA GLN A 369 -10.46 -3.35 -11.20
C GLN A 369 -11.68 -2.53 -11.63
N MET A 370 -12.10 -1.52 -10.85
CA MET A 370 -13.09 -0.52 -11.26
C MET A 370 -12.50 0.64 -12.10
N GLY A 371 -11.19 0.65 -12.33
CA GLY A 371 -10.50 1.63 -13.16
C GLY A 371 -9.89 2.83 -12.42
N MET A 372 -9.61 2.72 -11.10
CA MET A 372 -8.93 3.76 -10.31
C MET A 372 -7.42 3.83 -10.60
N LEU A 373 -7.08 4.13 -11.85
CA LEU A 373 -5.72 4.13 -12.37
C LEU A 373 -5.50 5.33 -13.29
N ALA A 374 -4.36 5.98 -13.11
CA ALA A 374 -3.81 6.96 -14.03
C ALA A 374 -2.44 6.47 -14.54
N GLN A 375 -2.00 7.01 -15.67
CA GLN A 375 -0.68 6.75 -16.21
C GLN A 375 0.09 8.06 -16.31
N ILE A 376 1.24 8.13 -15.64
CA ILE A 376 2.20 9.20 -15.78
C ILE A 376 3.09 8.89 -16.98
N VAL A 377 2.99 9.68 -18.04
CA VAL A 377 3.86 9.57 -19.20
C VAL A 377 4.97 10.60 -19.03
N GLU A 378 6.12 10.10 -18.59
CA GLU A 378 7.28 10.91 -18.26
C GLU A 378 8.27 10.95 -19.41
N LEU A 379 8.65 12.16 -19.81
CA LEU A 379 9.64 12.44 -20.84
C LEU A 379 9.40 11.60 -22.12
N PRO A 380 8.20 11.68 -22.74
CA PRO A 380 7.83 10.83 -23.88
C PRO A 380 8.80 10.95 -25.07
N HIS A 381 9.41 12.13 -25.23
CA HIS A 381 10.43 12.36 -26.24
C HIS A 381 11.70 11.50 -26.03
N LYS A 382 12.09 11.24 -24.78
CA LYS A 382 13.19 10.32 -24.46
C LYS A 382 12.74 8.86 -24.59
N LEU A 383 11.53 8.53 -24.16
CA LEU A 383 10.99 7.18 -24.30
C LEU A 383 10.95 6.72 -25.76
N LYS A 384 10.53 7.59 -26.69
CA LYS A 384 10.56 7.34 -28.15
C LYS A 384 11.94 6.95 -28.68
N SER A 385 13.01 7.45 -28.06
CA SER A 385 14.39 7.16 -28.49
C SER A 385 14.96 5.86 -27.92
N GLN A 386 14.25 5.22 -26.97
CA GLN A 386 14.67 3.95 -26.39
C GLN A 386 14.39 2.80 -27.35
N LYS A 387 15.11 1.68 -27.17
CA LYS A 387 14.84 0.43 -27.88
C LYS A 387 14.31 -0.60 -26.89
N LEU A 388 13.13 -1.16 -27.18
CA LEU A 388 12.62 -2.28 -26.39
C LEU A 388 13.50 -3.52 -26.59
N PRO A 389 13.82 -4.26 -25.52
CA PRO A 389 14.47 -5.55 -25.63
C PRO A 389 13.68 -6.51 -26.53
N ASP A 390 14.37 -7.29 -27.36
CA ASP A 390 13.75 -8.17 -28.35
C ASP A 390 12.79 -9.19 -27.69
N ASN A 391 13.11 -9.67 -26.48
CA ASN A 391 12.25 -10.58 -25.72
C ASN A 391 10.94 -9.92 -25.27
N VAL A 392 10.94 -8.60 -25.01
CA VAL A 392 9.71 -7.85 -24.66
C VAL A 392 8.87 -7.66 -25.92
N GLN A 393 9.49 -7.32 -27.06
CA GLN A 393 8.78 -7.21 -28.33
C GLN A 393 8.10 -8.53 -28.73
N ASN A 394 8.75 -9.67 -28.47
CA ASN A 394 8.22 -11.00 -28.78
C ASN A 394 7.03 -11.44 -27.89
N LEU A 395 6.70 -10.71 -26.82
CA LEU A 395 5.51 -10.97 -26.01
C LEU A 395 4.23 -10.40 -26.64
N CYS A 396 4.37 -9.47 -27.58
CA CYS A 396 3.29 -8.81 -28.32
C CYS A 396 3.06 -9.49 -29.66
#